data_AF-A0A4V2WRN9-F1
#
_entry.id   AF-A0A4V2WRN9-F1
#
_cell.length_a   1.000
_cell.length_b   1.000
_cell.length_c   1.000
_cell.angle_alpha   90.00
_cell.angle_beta   90.00
_cell.angle_gamma   90.00
#
_symmetry.space_group_name_H-M   'P 1'
#
loop_
_entity.id
_entity.type
_entity.pdbx_description
1 polymer ?
#
loop_
_entity_poly.entity_id
_entity_poly.type
_entity_poly.pdbx_seq_one_letter_code
_entity_poly.pdbx_strand_id
1 'polypeptide(L)'
;MENAFMLDTLKLHEKLVLLALHGAKGRLQVGFLQYGIAASMLAELLLEQQIELTEGKKNIVVLKEGATADEPLLREVIEKLRASKKNRKLKHWVTKLAAMKGLNHRVAESLAEKHIVEKEIHKVLWVFKARRYTSQQPRIEAQLIQDIRDTIMKPSENTDPRMVLLISIAKALKILGKALSKKELKEHKAAIENIAKGNQFGELTKEIIAAIEVTVIIAATVPAISAATG
;
A
#
# COMPACT_ATOMS: atom_id res chain seq x y z
N MET A 1 -20.00 -1.89 -14.54
CA MET A 1 -19.90 -3.18 -13.80
C MET A 1 -18.50 -3.77 -13.94
N GLU A 2 -17.96 -3.91 -15.15
CA GLU A 2 -16.61 -4.47 -15.38
C GLU A 2 -15.48 -3.76 -14.60
N ASN A 3 -15.45 -2.42 -14.57
CA ASN A 3 -14.40 -1.68 -13.85
C ASN A 3 -14.44 -1.88 -12.34
N ALA A 4 -15.63 -1.93 -11.74
CA ALA A 4 -15.79 -2.11 -10.30
C ALA A 4 -15.31 -3.51 -9.90
N PHE A 5 -15.72 -4.53 -10.67
CA PHE A 5 -15.24 -5.90 -10.50
C PHE A 5 -13.71 -5.99 -10.60
N MET A 6 -13.10 -5.37 -11.62
CA MET A 6 -11.64 -5.35 -11.78
C MET A 6 -10.95 -4.65 -10.61
N LEU A 7 -11.48 -3.52 -10.15
CA LEU A 7 -10.93 -2.79 -9.00
C LEU A 7 -11.01 -3.62 -7.71
N ASP A 8 -12.08 -4.40 -7.52
CA ASP A 8 -12.24 -5.30 -6.38
C ASP A 8 -11.24 -6.46 -6.39
N THR A 9 -10.75 -6.88 -7.56
CA THR A 9 -9.69 -7.89 -7.66
C THR A 9 -8.30 -7.37 -7.28
N LEU A 10 -8.11 -6.05 -7.19
CA LEU A 10 -6.82 -5.47 -6.83
C LEU A 10 -6.54 -5.55 -5.34
N LYS A 11 -5.33 -5.99 -5.02
CA LYS A 11 -4.83 -6.01 -3.65
C LYS A 11 -4.46 -4.60 -3.21
N LEU A 12 -4.35 -4.39 -1.89
CA LEU A 12 -4.16 -3.09 -1.30
C LEU A 12 -2.90 -2.36 -1.79
N HIS A 13 -1.78 -3.07 -1.95
CA HIS A 13 -0.54 -2.49 -2.47
C HIS A 13 -0.63 -2.11 -3.95
N GLU A 14 -1.43 -2.84 -4.74
CA GLU A 14 -1.70 -2.50 -6.13
C GLU A 14 -2.55 -1.23 -6.23
N LYS A 15 -3.63 -1.13 -5.44
CA LYS A 15 -4.44 0.10 -5.33
C LYS A 15 -3.59 1.30 -4.89
N LEU A 16 -2.67 1.10 -3.94
CA LEU A 16 -1.74 2.14 -3.50
C LEU A 16 -0.80 2.62 -4.62
N VAL A 17 -0.24 1.69 -5.40
CA VAL A 17 0.64 2.04 -6.52
C VAL A 17 -0.14 2.69 -7.67
N LEU A 18 -1.35 2.21 -7.95
CA LEU A 18 -2.24 2.84 -8.93
C LEU A 18 -2.56 4.29 -8.54
N LEU A 19 -2.91 4.53 -7.27
CA LEU A 19 -3.06 5.89 -6.72
C LEU A 19 -1.75 6.69 -6.88
N ALA A 20 -0.59 6.11 -6.58
CA ALA A 20 0.70 6.79 -6.72
C ALA A 20 1.04 7.18 -8.17
N LEU A 21 0.57 6.41 -9.16
CA LEU A 21 0.74 6.71 -10.58
C LEU A 21 -0.20 7.83 -11.07
N HIS A 22 -1.32 8.08 -10.38
CA HIS A 22 -2.26 9.12 -10.74
C HIS A 22 -1.60 10.50 -10.82
N GLY A 23 -1.80 11.16 -11.96
CA GLY A 23 -1.21 12.47 -12.29
C GLY A 23 0.32 12.48 -12.40
N ALA A 24 1.00 11.33 -12.33
CA ALA A 24 2.46 11.25 -12.25
C ALA A 24 3.17 11.11 -13.60
N LYS A 25 2.43 11.21 -14.72
CA LYS A 25 2.92 10.97 -16.09
C LYS A 25 3.72 9.65 -16.18
N GLY A 26 3.21 8.63 -15.51
CA GLY A 26 3.76 7.28 -15.41
C GLY A 26 5.04 7.11 -14.59
N ARG A 27 5.42 8.09 -13.75
CA ARG A 27 6.60 8.00 -12.88
C ARG A 27 6.23 7.67 -11.44
N LEU A 28 6.98 6.75 -10.82
CA LEU A 28 6.85 6.43 -9.37
C LEU A 28 7.76 7.33 -8.52
N GLN A 29 7.51 8.63 -8.51
CA GLN A 29 8.28 9.63 -7.72
C GLN A 29 7.60 9.96 -6.39
N VAL A 30 7.14 8.93 -5.68
CA VAL A 30 6.61 9.09 -4.32
C VAL A 30 7.69 8.68 -3.33
N GLY A 31 8.14 9.64 -2.51
CA GLY A 31 9.10 9.38 -1.44
C GLY A 31 8.54 8.33 -0.48
N PHE A 32 9.39 7.38 -0.07
CA PHE A 32 9.04 6.34 0.90
C PHE A 32 7.90 5.39 0.49
N LEU A 33 7.48 5.37 -0.79
CA LEU A 33 6.40 4.51 -1.29
C LEU A 33 6.60 3.03 -0.96
N GLN A 34 7.84 2.54 -0.97
CA GLN A 34 8.18 1.16 -0.64
C GLN A 34 7.72 0.73 0.77
N TYR A 35 7.68 1.67 1.72
CA TYR A 35 7.20 1.41 3.07
C TYR A 35 5.68 1.30 3.12
N GLY A 36 4.96 2.13 2.35
CA GLY A 36 3.52 1.98 2.20
C GLY A 36 3.15 0.68 1.48
N ILE A 37 3.86 0.32 0.42
CA ILE A 37 3.66 -0.97 -0.28
C ILE A 37 3.88 -2.14 0.68
N ALA A 38 4.99 -2.16 1.41
CA ALA A 38 5.28 -3.20 2.38
C ALA A 38 4.21 -3.29 3.48
N ALA A 39 3.74 -2.15 3.98
CA ALA A 39 2.66 -2.11 4.96
C ALA A 39 1.32 -2.61 4.38
N SER A 40 0.98 -2.20 3.15
CA SER A 40 -0.21 -2.66 2.45
C SER A 40 -0.20 -4.17 2.21
N MET A 41 0.95 -4.76 1.85
CA MET A 41 1.08 -6.20 1.67
C MET A 41 0.84 -6.97 2.98
N LEU A 42 1.34 -6.45 4.11
CA LEU A 42 1.06 -7.04 5.43
C LEU A 42 -0.40 -6.84 5.85
N ALA A 43 -0.99 -5.68 5.56
CA ALA A 43 -2.41 -5.44 5.81
C ALA A 43 -3.30 -6.39 5.00
N GLU A 44 -2.96 -6.62 3.74
CA GLU A 44 -3.68 -7.59 2.89
C GLU A 44 -3.66 -8.98 3.52
N LEU A 45 -2.48 -9.45 3.96
CA LEU A 45 -2.35 -10.76 4.63
C LEU A 45 -3.09 -10.84 5.97
N LEU A 46 -3.22 -9.72 6.70
CA LEU A 46 -4.03 -9.65 7.93
C LEU A 46 -5.52 -9.78 7.61
N LEU A 47 -6.00 -9.07 6.58
CA LEU A 47 -7.39 -9.15 6.12
C LEU A 47 -7.74 -10.54 5.56
N GLU A 48 -6.79 -11.17 4.87
CA GLU A 48 -6.91 -12.54 4.37
C GLU A 48 -6.64 -13.61 5.44
N GLN A 49 -6.40 -13.19 6.68
CA GLN A 49 -6.15 -14.05 7.83
C GLN A 49 -4.97 -15.02 7.64
N GLN A 50 -4.00 -14.70 6.78
CA GLN A 50 -2.78 -15.47 6.57
C GLN A 50 -1.73 -15.21 7.66
N ILE A 51 -1.81 -14.02 8.27
CA ILE A 51 -1.03 -13.64 9.43
C ILE A 51 -1.94 -13.05 10.49
N GLU A 52 -1.43 -12.98 11.72
CA GLU A 52 -2.07 -12.31 12.84
C GLU A 52 -1.06 -11.46 13.60
N LEU A 53 -1.58 -10.50 14.37
CA LEU A 53 -0.80 -9.75 15.33
C LEU A 53 -1.08 -10.30 16.72
N THR A 54 -0.03 -10.59 17.49
CA THR A 54 -0.20 -10.93 18.91
C THR A 54 -0.87 -9.78 19.65
N GLU A 55 -1.85 -10.08 20.49
CA GLU A 55 -2.49 -9.09 21.35
C GLU A 55 -1.45 -8.37 22.25
N GLY A 56 -1.60 -7.04 22.36
CA GLY A 56 -0.77 -6.19 23.22
C GLY A 56 0.35 -5.39 22.50
N LYS A 57 1.11 -4.60 23.27
CA LYS A 57 1.98 -3.49 22.78
C LYS A 57 3.12 -3.86 21.81
N LYS A 58 3.34 -5.15 21.51
CA LYS A 58 4.49 -5.58 20.70
C LYS A 58 4.17 -5.74 19.22
N ASN A 59 2.89 -5.88 18.83
CA ASN A 59 2.43 -6.12 17.44
C ASN A 59 3.34 -7.11 16.71
N ILE A 60 3.54 -8.29 17.31
CA ILE A 60 4.37 -9.34 16.73
C ILE A 60 3.58 -10.01 15.62
N VAL A 61 4.18 -10.12 14.44
CA VAL A 61 3.57 -10.82 13.30
C VAL A 61 3.78 -12.32 13.50
N VAL A 62 2.68 -13.06 13.50
CA VAL A 62 2.64 -14.52 13.55
C VAL A 62 2.05 -15.03 12.24
N LEU A 63 2.72 -16.00 11.62
CA LEU A 63 2.26 -16.65 10.41
C LEU A 63 1.30 -17.77 10.80
N LYS A 64 0.11 -17.84 10.19
CA LYS A 64 -0.81 -18.94 10.45
C LYS A 64 -0.32 -20.24 9.81
N GLU A 65 -0.73 -21.37 10.39
CA GLU A 65 -0.46 -22.68 9.81
C GLU A 65 -1.13 -22.79 8.43
N GLY A 66 -0.40 -23.34 7.45
CA GLY A 66 -0.88 -23.46 6.07
C GLY A 66 -0.97 -22.14 5.28
N ALA A 67 -0.46 -21.02 5.82
CA ALA A 67 -0.57 -19.72 5.16
C ALA A 67 -0.03 -19.73 3.71
N THR A 68 -0.82 -19.19 2.79
CA THR A 68 -0.53 -19.16 1.35
C THR A 68 -1.08 -17.88 0.72
N ALA A 69 -0.60 -17.57 -0.48
CA ALA A 69 -1.12 -16.46 -1.28
C ALA A 69 -1.01 -16.78 -2.78
N ASP A 70 -2.05 -16.39 -3.52
CA ASP A 70 -2.12 -16.55 -4.97
C ASP A 70 -1.19 -15.55 -5.68
N GLU A 71 -1.11 -14.32 -5.16
CA GLU A 71 -0.25 -13.29 -5.72
C GLU A 71 1.23 -13.58 -5.42
N PRO A 72 2.12 -13.57 -6.43
CA PRO A 72 3.54 -13.88 -6.25
C PRO A 72 4.26 -13.01 -5.20
N LEU A 73 3.94 -11.72 -5.11
CA LEU A 73 4.56 -10.82 -4.14
C LEU A 73 4.14 -11.14 -2.71
N LEU A 74 2.85 -11.42 -2.47
CA LEU A 74 2.36 -11.84 -1.15
C LEU A 74 2.91 -13.22 -0.77
N ARG A 75 3.06 -14.14 -1.74
CA ARG A 75 3.72 -15.42 -1.51
C ARG A 75 5.17 -15.24 -1.07
N GLU A 76 5.92 -14.33 -1.70
CA GLU A 76 7.28 -14.02 -1.26
C GLU A 76 7.32 -13.46 0.17
N VAL A 77 6.33 -12.64 0.57
CA VAL A 77 6.22 -12.17 1.96
C VAL A 77 6.03 -13.34 2.91
N ILE A 78 5.10 -14.24 2.61
CA ILE A 78 4.86 -15.45 3.40
C ILE A 78 6.12 -16.30 3.53
N GLU A 79 6.87 -16.52 2.43
CA GLU A 79 8.13 -17.27 2.50
C GLU A 79 9.18 -16.58 3.38
N LYS A 80 9.28 -15.24 3.32
CA LYS A 80 10.20 -14.50 4.20
C LYS A 80 9.79 -14.56 5.66
N LEU A 81 8.49 -14.55 5.95
CA LEU A 81 7.94 -14.73 7.30
C LEU A 81 8.28 -16.13 7.82
N ARG A 82 8.00 -17.17 7.01
CA ARG A 82 8.25 -18.58 7.32
C ARG A 82 9.72 -18.87 7.56
N ALA A 83 10.62 -18.29 6.76
CA ALA A 83 12.05 -18.46 6.90
C ALA A 83 12.65 -17.72 8.13
N SER A 84 11.85 -16.93 8.86
CA SER A 84 12.33 -16.21 10.04
C SER A 84 12.51 -17.15 11.23
N LYS A 85 13.73 -17.21 11.77
CA LYS A 85 14.04 -18.00 12.98
C LYS A 85 13.36 -17.52 14.26
N LYS A 86 12.79 -16.30 14.26
CA LYS A 86 12.15 -15.68 15.43
C LYS A 86 10.95 -14.85 14.98
N ASN A 87 9.92 -14.79 15.81
CA ASN A 87 8.83 -13.87 15.60
C ASN A 87 9.33 -12.42 15.73
N ARG A 88 8.90 -11.54 14.84
CA ARG A 88 9.36 -10.14 14.77
C ARG A 88 8.16 -9.19 14.78
N LYS A 89 8.40 -7.98 15.27
CA LYS A 89 7.41 -6.90 15.27
C LYS A 89 7.04 -6.48 13.85
N LEU A 90 5.82 -6.01 13.65
CA LEU A 90 5.34 -5.46 12.37
C LEU A 90 6.32 -4.45 11.76
N LYS A 91 6.87 -3.54 12.58
CA LYS A 91 7.89 -2.56 12.14
C LYS A 91 9.09 -3.19 11.45
N HIS A 92 9.62 -4.28 12.00
CA HIS A 92 10.75 -4.97 11.40
C HIS A 92 10.39 -5.50 10.02
N TRP A 93 9.19 -6.07 9.87
CA TRP A 93 8.72 -6.61 8.61
C TRP A 93 8.51 -5.51 7.58
N VAL A 94 7.85 -4.40 7.92
CA VAL A 94 7.71 -3.28 6.98
C VAL A 94 9.07 -2.77 6.51
N THR A 95 10.04 -2.56 7.41
CA THR A 95 11.39 -2.12 7.01
C THR A 95 12.10 -3.15 6.13
N LYS A 96 12.04 -4.43 6.49
CA LYS A 96 12.70 -5.51 5.74
C LYS A 96 12.09 -5.72 4.36
N LEU A 97 10.76 -5.65 4.25
CA LEU A 97 10.03 -5.80 3.00
C LEU A 97 10.22 -4.57 2.09
N ALA A 98 10.23 -3.36 2.65
CA ALA A 98 10.51 -2.14 1.90
C ALA A 98 11.91 -2.13 1.27
N ALA A 99 12.87 -2.87 1.83
CA ALA A 99 14.21 -3.04 1.27
C ALA A 99 14.29 -4.08 0.12
N MET A 100 13.17 -4.74 -0.24
CA MET A 100 13.15 -5.64 -1.39
C MET A 100 13.50 -4.89 -2.68
N LYS A 101 14.42 -5.46 -3.45
CA LYS A 101 14.96 -4.84 -4.66
C LYS A 101 13.84 -4.52 -5.64
N GLY A 102 13.71 -3.23 -5.98
CA GLY A 102 12.77 -2.75 -7.00
C GLY A 102 11.30 -2.92 -6.63
N LEU A 103 10.94 -3.01 -5.35
CA LEU A 103 9.56 -3.29 -4.88
C LEU A 103 8.48 -2.47 -5.61
N ASN A 104 8.66 -1.15 -5.71
CA ASN A 104 7.71 -0.27 -6.40
C ASN A 104 7.46 -0.70 -7.85
N HIS A 105 8.53 -1.09 -8.56
CA HIS A 105 8.45 -1.54 -9.94
C HIS A 105 7.84 -2.92 -10.09
N ARG A 106 8.06 -3.81 -9.11
CA ARG A 106 7.47 -5.15 -9.12
C ARG A 106 5.96 -5.11 -8.96
N VAL A 107 5.45 -4.23 -8.10
CA VAL A 107 4.00 -4.00 -7.97
C VAL A 107 3.44 -3.35 -9.25
N ALA A 108 4.14 -2.39 -9.83
CA ALA A 108 3.72 -1.78 -11.09
C ALA A 108 3.76 -2.77 -12.28
N GLU A 109 4.66 -3.76 -12.23
CA GLU A 109 4.70 -4.88 -13.17
C GLU A 109 3.48 -5.82 -12.98
N SER A 110 3.07 -6.12 -11.74
CA SER A 110 1.80 -6.85 -11.47
C SER A 110 0.59 -6.14 -12.08
N LEU A 111 0.51 -4.81 -11.94
CA LEU A 111 -0.54 -4.01 -12.58
C LEU A 111 -0.48 -4.07 -14.12
N ALA A 112 0.73 -4.23 -14.69
CA ALA A 112 0.90 -4.36 -16.14
C ALA A 112 0.51 -5.75 -16.65
N GLU A 113 0.79 -6.79 -15.87
CA GLU A 113 0.31 -8.17 -16.13
C GLU A 113 -1.22 -8.25 -16.11
N LYS A 114 -1.88 -7.39 -15.31
CA LYS A 114 -3.34 -7.22 -15.29
C LYS A 114 -3.88 -6.26 -16.37
N HIS A 115 -3.03 -5.79 -17.30
CA HIS A 115 -3.39 -4.83 -18.35
C HIS A 115 -3.99 -3.50 -17.85
N ILE A 116 -3.66 -3.09 -16.62
CA ILE A 116 -4.14 -1.82 -16.04
C ILE A 116 -3.20 -0.67 -16.42
N VAL A 117 -1.90 -0.97 -16.45
CA VAL A 117 -0.86 -0.02 -16.85
C VAL A 117 0.05 -0.63 -17.92
N GLU A 118 0.68 0.20 -18.74
CA GLU A 118 1.68 -0.21 -19.72
C GLU A 118 3.07 0.10 -19.22
N LYS A 119 3.97 -0.88 -19.28
CA LYS A 119 5.37 -0.67 -18.97
C LYS A 119 6.11 -0.17 -20.21
N GLU A 120 6.51 1.09 -20.18
CA GLU A 120 7.38 1.69 -21.18
C GLU A 120 8.83 1.77 -20.68
N ILE A 121 9.78 1.26 -21.46
CA ILE A 121 11.22 1.38 -21.16
C ILE A 121 11.80 2.46 -22.07
N HIS A 122 12.07 3.63 -21.51
CA HIS A 122 12.73 4.73 -22.22
C HIS A 122 14.24 4.60 -22.04
N LYS A 123 15.00 4.59 -23.14
CA LYS A 123 16.47 4.70 -23.11
C LYS A 123 16.85 6.17 -23.04
N VAL A 124 17.38 6.63 -21.91
CA VAL A 124 17.99 7.95 -21.76
C VAL A 124 19.51 7.77 -21.91
N LEU A 125 20.09 8.39 -22.95
CA LEU A 125 21.53 8.41 -23.23
C LEU A 125 22.21 7.02 -23.21
N TRP A 126 21.66 6.03 -23.91
CA TRP A 126 22.20 4.65 -24.08
C TRP A 126 22.47 3.80 -22.81
N VAL A 127 22.64 4.40 -21.62
CA VAL A 127 23.01 3.71 -20.37
C VAL A 127 21.89 3.67 -19.32
N PHE A 128 20.92 4.60 -19.36
CA PHE A 128 19.85 4.67 -18.37
C PHE A 128 18.50 4.20 -18.93
N LYS A 129 17.95 3.11 -18.38
CA LYS A 129 16.58 2.66 -18.67
C LYS A 129 15.63 3.30 -17.67
N ALA A 130 14.94 4.38 -18.07
CA ALA A 130 13.86 4.95 -17.28
C ALA A 130 12.58 4.13 -17.51
N ARG A 131 12.00 3.60 -16.43
CA ARG A 131 10.70 2.89 -16.49
C ARG A 131 9.56 3.88 -16.33
N ARG A 132 8.59 3.83 -17.23
CA ARG A 132 7.30 4.53 -17.08
C ARG A 132 6.17 3.52 -17.08
N TYR A 133 5.12 3.82 -16.33
CA TYR A 133 3.92 3.02 -16.20
C TYR A 133 2.71 3.89 -16.53
N THR A 134 2.25 3.85 -17.78
CA THR A 134 1.13 4.68 -18.27
C THR A 134 -0.18 3.94 -18.12
N SER A 135 -1.28 4.64 -17.85
CA SER A 135 -2.58 3.99 -17.63
C SER A 135 -3.13 3.42 -18.94
N GLN A 136 -3.37 2.10 -19.01
CA GLN A 136 -4.08 1.46 -20.12
C GLN A 136 -5.59 1.46 -19.90
N GLN A 137 -6.00 1.45 -18.62
CA GLN A 137 -7.41 1.49 -18.23
C GLN A 137 -7.70 2.69 -17.32
N PRO A 138 -7.75 3.93 -17.87
CA PRO A 138 -7.98 5.15 -17.08
C PRO A 138 -9.29 5.13 -16.27
N ARG A 139 -10.26 4.32 -16.68
CA ARG A 139 -11.54 4.16 -15.97
C ARG A 139 -11.39 3.45 -14.62
N ILE A 140 -10.49 2.47 -14.49
CA ILE A 140 -10.22 1.80 -13.20
C ILE A 140 -9.57 2.79 -12.24
N GLU A 141 -8.60 3.56 -12.73
CA GLU A 141 -7.95 4.61 -11.97
C GLU A 141 -8.97 5.68 -11.53
N ALA A 142 -9.81 6.17 -12.43
CA ALA A 142 -10.87 7.13 -12.11
C ALA A 142 -11.87 6.59 -11.07
N GLN A 143 -12.24 5.31 -11.17
CA GLN A 143 -13.10 4.66 -10.19
C GLN A 143 -12.43 4.62 -8.80
N LEU A 144 -11.16 4.24 -8.72
CA LEU A 144 -10.42 4.25 -7.46
C LEU A 144 -10.39 5.66 -6.82
N ILE A 145 -10.16 6.69 -7.63
CA ILE A 145 -10.19 8.07 -7.13
C ILE A 145 -11.59 8.45 -6.62
N GLN A 146 -12.63 8.03 -7.34
CA GLN A 146 -14.02 8.31 -6.94
C GLN A 146 -14.38 7.57 -5.64
N ASP A 147 -14.02 6.30 -5.50
CA ASP A 147 -14.28 5.51 -4.29
C ASP A 147 -13.57 6.09 -3.06
N ILE A 148 -12.33 6.59 -3.22
CA ILE A 148 -11.61 7.31 -2.17
C ILE A 148 -12.37 8.58 -1.76
N ARG A 149 -12.83 9.37 -2.74
CA ARG A 149 -13.59 10.61 -2.47
C ARG A 149 -14.90 10.30 -1.76
N ASP A 150 -15.67 9.35 -2.27
CA ASP A 150 -16.97 8.98 -1.72
C ASP A 150 -16.84 8.45 -0.29
N THR A 151 -15.82 7.63 -0.02
CA THR A 151 -15.53 7.13 1.33
C THR A 151 -15.21 8.26 2.31
N ILE A 152 -14.46 9.28 1.88
CA ILE A 152 -14.10 10.43 2.72
C ILE A 152 -15.31 11.37 2.94
N MET A 153 -16.13 11.57 1.90
CA MET A 153 -17.28 12.46 1.92
C MET A 153 -18.48 11.86 2.65
N LYS A 154 -18.64 10.53 2.58
CA LYS A 154 -19.74 9.78 3.18
C LYS A 154 -19.21 8.55 3.92
N PRO A 155 -18.50 8.74 5.06
CA PRO A 155 -18.00 7.62 5.85
C PRO A 155 -19.15 6.72 6.29
N SER A 156 -18.99 5.41 6.12
CA SER A 156 -19.94 4.40 6.56
C SER A 156 -19.22 3.31 7.34
N GLU A 157 -19.83 2.79 8.40
CA GLU A 157 -19.30 1.64 9.15
C GLU A 157 -19.19 0.39 8.27
N ASN A 158 -19.98 0.32 7.19
CA ASN A 158 -19.97 -0.78 6.20
C ASN A 158 -18.91 -0.60 5.09
N THR A 159 -18.05 0.41 5.18
CA THR A 159 -16.97 0.60 4.20
C THR A 159 -16.02 -0.59 4.22
N ASP A 160 -15.61 -1.06 3.04
CA ASP A 160 -14.58 -2.10 2.90
C ASP A 160 -13.31 -1.74 3.71
N PRO A 161 -12.86 -2.60 4.65
CA PRO A 161 -11.62 -2.41 5.40
C PRO A 161 -10.40 -2.09 4.52
N ARG A 162 -10.33 -2.63 3.30
CA ARG A 162 -9.23 -2.33 2.35
C ARG A 162 -9.24 -0.85 1.96
N MET A 163 -10.41 -0.26 1.72
CA MET A 163 -10.52 1.17 1.37
C MET A 163 -10.09 2.06 2.54
N VAL A 164 -10.49 1.71 3.76
CA VAL A 164 -10.09 2.43 4.98
C VAL A 164 -8.57 2.38 5.17
N LEU A 165 -7.97 1.20 5.00
CA LEU A 165 -6.51 1.00 5.08
C LEU A 165 -5.78 1.77 3.98
N LEU A 166 -6.32 1.79 2.75
CA LEU A 166 -5.75 2.54 1.64
C LEU A 166 -5.68 4.03 1.97
N ILE A 167 -6.78 4.60 2.46
CA ILE A 167 -6.85 6.02 2.83
C ILE A 167 -5.87 6.32 3.97
N SER A 168 -5.81 5.46 4.99
CA SER A 168 -4.87 5.57 6.11
C SER A 168 -3.41 5.59 5.66
N ILE A 169 -3.01 4.64 4.80
CA ILE A 169 -1.65 4.53 4.28
C ILE A 169 -1.32 5.71 3.34
N ALA A 170 -2.26 6.08 2.46
CA ALA A 170 -2.10 7.21 1.55
C ALA A 170 -1.96 8.54 2.31
N LYS A 171 -2.66 8.70 3.44
CA LYS A 171 -2.49 9.85 4.36
C LYS A 171 -1.09 9.84 4.96
N ALA A 172 -0.64 8.71 5.51
CA ALA A 172 0.69 8.58 6.12
C ALA A 172 1.82 8.90 5.12
N LEU A 173 1.66 8.50 3.86
CA LEU A 173 2.58 8.83 2.76
C LEU A 173 2.39 10.24 2.16
N LYS A 174 1.40 11.00 2.62
CA LYS A 174 1.03 12.33 2.08
C LYS A 174 0.69 12.32 0.59
N ILE A 175 0.08 11.24 0.08
CA ILE A 175 -0.33 11.10 -1.33
C ILE A 175 -1.85 11.20 -1.56
N LEU A 176 -2.66 11.42 -0.52
CA LEU A 176 -4.10 11.68 -0.70
C LEU A 176 -4.38 12.88 -1.63
N GLY A 177 -3.44 13.82 -1.75
CA GLY A 177 -3.51 14.94 -2.70
C GLY A 177 -3.50 14.54 -4.18
N LYS A 178 -3.32 13.24 -4.49
CA LYS A 178 -3.54 12.69 -5.83
C LYS A 178 -5.03 12.46 -6.10
N ALA A 179 -5.80 12.06 -5.09
CA ALA A 179 -7.25 11.86 -5.24
C ALA A 179 -8.06 13.13 -4.93
N LEU A 180 -7.61 13.92 -3.96
CA LEU A 180 -8.32 15.11 -3.49
C LEU A 180 -7.54 16.38 -3.80
N SER A 181 -8.26 17.43 -4.19
CA SER A 181 -7.72 18.78 -4.28
C SER A 181 -7.30 19.29 -2.90
N LYS A 182 -6.47 20.34 -2.87
CA LYS A 182 -6.08 21.01 -1.61
C LYS A 182 -7.29 21.54 -0.84
N LYS A 183 -8.34 21.98 -1.54
CA LYS A 183 -9.59 22.45 -0.93
C LYS A 183 -10.31 21.30 -0.23
N GLU A 184 -10.53 20.19 -0.93
CA GLU A 184 -11.19 19.00 -0.38
C GLU A 184 -10.41 18.41 0.81
N LEU A 185 -9.07 18.35 0.74
CA LEU A 185 -8.25 17.91 1.88
C LEU A 185 -8.43 18.77 3.13
N LYS A 186 -8.60 20.09 2.94
CA LYS A 186 -8.83 21.02 4.06
C LYS A 186 -10.24 20.87 4.60
N GLU A 187 -11.23 20.78 3.71
CA GLU A 187 -12.65 20.66 4.03
C GLU A 187 -12.96 19.35 4.78
N HIS A 188 -12.40 18.23 4.33
CA HIS A 188 -12.64 16.91 4.93
C HIS A 188 -11.56 16.45 5.89
N LYS A 189 -10.71 17.35 6.41
CA LYS A 189 -9.58 17.00 7.28
C LYS A 189 -10.03 16.15 8.48
N ALA A 190 -11.12 16.51 9.15
CA ALA A 190 -11.63 15.77 10.29
C ALA A 190 -12.10 14.35 9.92
N ALA A 191 -12.79 14.20 8.79
CA ALA A 191 -13.22 12.90 8.28
C ALA A 191 -12.00 12.02 7.93
N ILE A 192 -11.01 12.57 7.25
CA ILE A 192 -9.74 11.88 6.92
C ILE A 192 -9.04 11.42 8.20
N GLU A 193 -8.96 12.25 9.24
CA GLU A 193 -8.35 11.88 10.53
C GLU A 193 -9.15 10.79 11.25
N ASN A 194 -10.49 10.84 11.20
CA ASN A 194 -11.33 9.80 11.81
C ASN A 194 -11.17 8.45 11.11
N ILE A 195 -11.15 8.47 9.77
CA ILE A 195 -10.90 7.28 8.96
C ILE A 195 -9.51 6.71 9.27
N ALA A 196 -8.49 7.58 9.28
CA ALA A 196 -7.11 7.19 9.54
C ALA A 196 -6.84 6.73 10.98
N LYS A 197 -7.76 6.95 11.92
CA LYS A 197 -7.67 6.41 13.28
C LYS A 197 -8.46 5.12 13.46
N GLY A 198 -9.24 4.70 12.46
CA GLY A 198 -10.10 3.53 12.58
C GLY A 198 -11.30 3.73 13.53
N ASN A 199 -11.61 4.97 13.94
CA ASN A 199 -12.54 5.27 15.05
C ASN A 199 -13.99 4.78 14.83
N GLN A 200 -14.34 4.37 13.62
CA GLN A 200 -15.69 3.96 13.20
C GLN A 200 -15.69 2.59 12.50
N PHE A 201 -14.60 1.84 12.60
CA PHE A 201 -14.43 0.55 11.94
C PHE A 201 -14.15 -0.53 12.98
N GLY A 202 -14.38 -1.80 12.61
CA GLY A 202 -14.17 -2.93 13.52
C GLY A 202 -12.77 -2.92 14.17
N GLU A 203 -12.67 -3.42 15.40
CA GLU A 203 -11.44 -3.34 16.22
C GLU A 203 -10.21 -3.90 15.49
N LEU A 204 -10.35 -5.00 14.74
CA LEU A 204 -9.27 -5.53 13.91
C LEU A 204 -8.73 -4.50 12.90
N THR A 205 -9.61 -3.82 12.18
CA THR A 205 -9.23 -2.78 11.20
C THR A 205 -8.51 -1.61 11.88
N LYS A 206 -9.04 -1.17 13.02
CA LYS A 206 -8.48 -0.09 13.82
C LYS A 206 -7.09 -0.42 14.37
N GLU A 207 -6.89 -1.65 14.86
CA GLU A 207 -5.59 -2.14 15.31
C GLU A 207 -4.57 -2.20 14.18
N ILE A 208 -4.98 -2.71 13.01
CA ILE A 208 -4.10 -2.77 11.82
C ILE A 208 -3.71 -1.35 11.39
N ILE A 209 -4.67 -0.41 11.32
CA ILE A 209 -4.41 0.99 10.96
C ILE A 209 -3.41 1.64 11.92
N ALA A 210 -3.66 1.53 13.23
CA ALA A 210 -2.78 2.10 14.25
C ALA A 210 -1.35 1.52 14.16
N ALA A 211 -1.22 0.21 13.93
CA ALA A 211 0.07 -0.44 13.78
C ALA A 211 0.81 -0.01 12.49
N ILE A 212 0.07 0.17 11.40
CA ILE A 212 0.62 0.55 10.09
C ILE A 212 1.02 2.02 10.03
N GLU A 213 0.17 2.96 10.47
CA GLU A 213 0.45 4.40 10.40
C GLU A 213 1.75 4.75 11.14
N VAL A 214 1.89 4.25 12.38
CA VAL A 214 3.11 4.40 13.19
C VAL A 214 4.33 3.83 12.47
N THR A 215 4.18 2.67 11.84
CA THR A 215 5.30 2.00 11.18
C THR A 215 5.76 2.73 9.93
N VAL A 216 4.83 3.18 9.09
CA VAL A 216 5.15 3.94 7.86
C VAL A 216 5.81 5.27 8.21
N ILE A 217 5.28 6.01 9.19
CA ILE A 217 5.86 7.28 9.64
C ILE A 217 7.28 7.06 10.17
N ILE A 218 7.49 6.12 11.08
CA ILE A 218 8.81 5.88 11.66
C ILE A 218 9.81 5.38 10.60
N ALA A 219 9.38 4.49 9.70
CA ALA A 219 10.27 3.97 8.68
C ALA A 219 10.70 5.04 7.66
N ALA A 220 9.84 6.03 7.42
CA ALA A 220 10.14 7.19 6.58
C ALA A 220 11.05 8.23 7.26
N THR A 221 11.22 8.20 8.59
CA THR A 221 12.09 9.13 9.31
C THR A 221 13.48 8.59 9.63
N VAL A 222 13.74 7.29 9.42
CA VAL A 222 15.08 6.71 9.63
C VAL A 222 16.01 7.15 8.49
N PRO A 223 17.14 7.84 8.77
CA PRO A 223 18.11 8.16 7.74
C PRO A 223 18.65 6.87 7.12
N ALA A 224 18.71 6.83 5.79
CA ALA A 224 19.32 5.71 5.09
C ALA A 224 20.80 5.65 5.48
N ILE A 225 21.16 4.68 6.33
CA ILE A 225 22.56 4.36 6.56
C ILE A 225 23.02 3.67 5.28
N SER A 226 23.57 4.45 4.35
CA SER A 226 24.33 3.91 3.23
C SER A 226 25.47 3.09 3.84
N ALA A 227 25.39 1.77 3.73
CA ALA A 227 26.55 0.93 3.97
C ALA A 227 27.57 1.31 2.89
N ALA A 228 28.53 2.16 3.26
CA ALA A 228 29.73 2.34 2.48
C ALA A 228 30.48 1.01 2.54
N THR A 229 30.32 0.19 1.51
CA THR A 229 31.21 -0.93 1.28
C THR A 229 32.51 -0.33 0.75
N GLY A 230 33.55 -0.34 1.60
CA GLY A 230 34.93 -0.22 1.18
C GLY A 230 35.43 -1.46 0.46
#